data_AF-A0A3A4VHL0-F1
#
_entry.id   AF-A0A3A4VHL0-F1
#
_cell.length_a   1.000
_cell.length_b   1.000
_cell.length_c   1.000
_cell.angle_alpha   90.00
_cell.angle_beta   90.00
_cell.angle_gamma   90.00
#
_symmetry.space_group_name_H-M   'P 1'
#
loop_
_entity.id
_entity.type
_entity.pdbx_description
1 polymer ?
#
loop_
_entity_poly.entity_id
_entity_poly.type
_entity_poly.pdbx_seq_one_letter_code
_entity_poly.pdbx_strand_id
1 'polypeptide(L)'
;MFIAFLAAFLIYLAIDAALSAAALYHLRQYTMPDWQAARLIVPIYLALATLFALLALYELWNIPFADFGTSFDLRQFLPPAR
;
A
#
# COMPACT_ATOMS: atom_id res chain seq x y z
N MET A 1 9.61 9.81 -9.94
CA MET A 1 9.50 9.86 -8.45
C MET A 1 8.24 9.14 -7.96
N PHE A 2 7.06 9.46 -8.52
CA PHE A 2 5.80 8.79 -8.17
C PHE A 2 5.85 7.24 -8.21
N ILE A 3 6.33 6.64 -9.30
CA ILE A 3 6.42 5.17 -9.45
C ILE A 3 7.29 4.54 -8.35
N ALA A 4 8.39 5.20 -7.95
CA ALA A 4 9.25 4.71 -6.88
C ALA A 4 8.56 4.77 -5.50
N PHE A 5 7.82 5.84 -5.23
CA PHE A 5 7.02 5.94 -3.99
C PHE A 5 5.86 4.96 -3.97
N LEU A 6 5.19 4.72 -5.11
CA LEU A 6 4.15 3.70 -5.24
C LEU A 6 4.71 2.30 -4.99
N ALA A 7 5.86 1.97 -5.58
CA ALA A 7 6.52 0.69 -5.35
C ALA A 7 6.93 0.50 -3.88
N ALA A 8 7.49 1.54 -3.25
CA ALA A 8 7.83 1.51 -1.83
C ALA A 8 6.58 1.33 -0.95
N PHE A 9 5.47 2.00 -1.28
CA PHE A 9 4.19 1.88 -0.58
C PHE A 9 3.61 0.46 -0.70
N LEU A 10 3.61 -0.14 -1.89
CA LEU A 10 3.13 -1.51 -2.08
C LEU A 10 3.99 -2.55 -1.36
N ILE A 11 5.32 -2.35 -1.34
CA ILE A 11 6.23 -3.22 -0.57
C ILE A 11 5.95 -3.09 0.92
N TYR A 12 5.78 -1.86 1.43
CA TYR A 12 5.39 -1.63 2.82
C TYR A 12 4.07 -2.34 3.16
N LEU A 13 3.05 -2.21 2.31
CA LEU A 13 1.75 -2.86 2.51
C LEU A 13 1.87 -4.39 2.55
N ALA A 14 2.70 -4.98 1.69
CA ALA A 14 2.95 -6.42 1.68
C ALA A 14 3.67 -6.90 2.95
N ILE A 15 4.67 -6.15 3.41
CA ILE A 15 5.39 -6.45 4.66
C ILE A 15 4.44 -6.32 5.85
N ASP A 16 3.64 -5.26 5.90
CA ASP A 16 2.66 -5.02 6.96
C ASP A 16 1.62 -6.15 7.01
N ALA A 17 1.12 -6.61 5.87
CA ALA A 17 0.20 -7.75 5.79
C ALA A 17 0.85 -9.07 6.28
N ALA A 18 2.12 -9.32 5.92
CA ALA A 18 2.85 -10.50 6.38
C ALA A 18 3.10 -10.47 7.90
N LEU A 19 3.50 -9.31 8.44
CA LEU A 19 3.71 -9.12 9.87
C LEU A 19 2.38 -9.19 10.64
N SER A 20 1.31 -8.62 10.11
CA SER A 20 -0.06 -8.73 10.60
C SER A 20 -0.49 -10.20 10.73
N ALA A 21 -0.30 -10.98 9.67
CA ALA A 21 -0.66 -12.39 9.65
C ALA A 21 0.19 -13.20 10.65
N ALA A 22 1.50 -12.91 10.74
CA ALA A 22 2.39 -13.54 11.70
C ALA A 22 2.01 -13.19 13.14
N ALA A 23 1.65 -11.94 13.42
CA ALA A 23 1.19 -11.48 14.73
C ALA A 23 -0.11 -12.15 15.11
N LEU A 24 -1.08 -12.25 14.20
CA LEU A 24 -2.35 -12.97 14.41
C LEU A 24 -2.13 -14.46 14.66
N TYR A 25 -1.23 -15.09 13.91
CA TYR A 25 -0.85 -16.49 14.08
C TYR A 25 -0.23 -16.74 15.47
N HIS A 26 0.73 -15.89 15.88
CA HIS A 26 1.34 -15.99 17.20
C HIS A 26 0.35 -15.67 18.31
N LEU A 27 -0.52 -14.67 18.14
CA LEU A 27 -1.59 -14.39 19.08
C LEU A 27 -2.44 -15.65 19.28
N ARG A 28 -2.92 -16.28 18.21
CA ARG A 28 -3.74 -17.49 18.30
C ARG A 28 -3.00 -18.67 18.94
N GLN A 29 -1.70 -18.82 18.70
CA GLN A 29 -0.91 -19.94 19.19
C GLN A 29 -0.51 -19.80 20.66
N TYR A 30 -0.27 -18.56 21.13
CA TYR A 30 0.18 -18.29 22.50
C TYR A 30 -0.91 -17.70 23.39
N THR A 31 -2.11 -17.46 22.87
CA THR A 31 -3.25 -17.06 23.70
C THR A 31 -3.67 -18.19 24.63
N MET A 32 -3.70 -17.90 25.93
CA MET A 32 -4.35 -18.77 26.91
C MET A 32 -5.83 -19.00 26.50
N PRO A 33 -6.42 -20.18 26.76
CA PRO A 33 -7.75 -20.56 26.30
C PRO A 33 -8.87 -19.54 26.61
N ASP A 34 -8.70 -18.76 27.69
CA ASP A 34 -9.66 -17.77 28.19
C ASP A 34 -9.30 -16.32 27.91
N TRP A 35 -8.34 -16.05 27.01
CA TRP A 35 -7.95 -14.66 26.71
C TRP A 35 -9.01 -13.97 25.83
N GLN A 36 -10.07 -13.49 26.48
CA GLN A 36 -11.20 -12.81 25.84
C GLN A 36 -10.78 -11.56 25.05
N ALA A 37 -9.70 -10.88 25.48
CA ALA A 37 -9.20 -9.69 24.80
C ALA A 37 -8.70 -10.00 23.38
N ALA A 38 -8.06 -11.16 23.15
CA ALA A 38 -7.61 -11.55 21.81
C ALA A 38 -8.78 -11.76 20.84
N ARG A 39 -9.93 -12.25 21.32
CA ARG A 39 -11.13 -12.42 20.49
C ARG A 39 -11.68 -11.10 19.96
N LEU A 40 -11.36 -9.98 20.60
CA LEU A 40 -11.83 -8.64 20.25
C LEU A 40 -10.76 -7.85 19.48
N ILE A 41 -9.49 -7.97 19.89
CA ILE A 41 -8.37 -7.28 19.25
C ILE A 41 -8.12 -7.79 17.83
N VAL A 42 -8.18 -9.10 17.61
CA VAL A 42 -7.97 -9.73 16.29
C VAL A 42 -8.93 -9.17 15.22
N PRO A 43 -10.27 -9.19 15.41
CA PRO A 43 -11.18 -8.66 14.40
C PRO A 43 -11.10 -7.13 14.26
N ILE A 44 -10.85 -6.38 15.34
CA ILE A 44 -10.65 -4.93 15.26
C ILE A 44 -9.43 -4.61 14.40
N TYR A 45 -8.32 -5.30 14.62
CA TYR A 45 -7.10 -5.09 13.86
C TYR A 45 -7.29 -5.43 12.38
N LEU A 46 -7.93 -6.56 12.08
CA LEU A 46 -8.28 -6.94 10.71
C LEU A 46 -9.20 -5.91 10.03
N ALA A 47 -10.19 -5.38 10.76
CA ALA A 47 -11.09 -4.35 10.23
C ALA A 47 -10.34 -3.05 9.92
N LEU A 48 -9.45 -2.61 10.81
CA LEU A 48 -8.61 -1.43 10.59
C LEU A 48 -7.66 -1.62 9.41
N ALA A 49 -6.96 -2.75 9.34
CA ALA A 49 -6.05 -3.07 8.23
C ALA A 49 -6.79 -3.07 6.89
N THR A 50 -7.98 -3.67 6.85
CA THR A 50 -8.85 -3.68 5.65
C THR A 50 -9.29 -2.28 5.26
N LEU A 51 -9.69 -1.45 6.24
CA LEU A 51 -10.09 -0.05 6.00
C LEU A 51 -8.94 0.77 5.39
N PHE A 52 -7.74 0.68 5.97
CA PHE A 52 -6.57 1.39 5.44
C PHE A 52 -6.16 0.89 4.05
N ALA A 53 -6.24 -0.42 3.80
CA ALA A 53 -5.97 -0.99 2.47
C ALA A 53 -6.97 -0.47 1.42
N LEU A 54 -8.26 -0.42 1.74
CA LEU A 54 -9.29 0.12 0.84
C LEU A 54 -9.10 1.61 0.59
N LEU A 55 -8.78 2.38 1.63
CA LEU A 55 -8.48 3.80 1.49
C LEU A 55 -7.27 4.00 0.58
N ALA A 56 -6.21 3.23 0.76
CA ALA A 56 -5.04 3.28 -0.09
C ALA A 56 -5.32 2.93 -1.56
N LEU A 57 -6.16 1.91 -1.81
CA LEU A 57 -6.59 1.55 -3.15
C LEU A 57 -7.45 2.65 -3.79
N TYR A 58 -8.32 3.28 -3.01
CA TYR A 58 -9.14 4.40 -3.45
C TYR A 58 -8.28 5.60 -3.84
N GLU A 59 -7.34 6.00 -2.97
CA GLU A 59 -6.39 7.07 -3.25
C GLU A 59 -5.55 6.76 -4.48
N LEU A 60 -5.06 5.52 -4.63
CA LEU A 60 -4.32 5.06 -5.81
C LEU A 60 -5.14 5.18 -7.11
N TRP A 61 -6.44 4.84 -7.04
CA TRP A 61 -7.34 4.93 -8.19
C TRP A 61 -7.64 6.38 -8.59
N ASN A 62 -7.64 7.30 -7.64
CA ASN A 62 -7.87 8.72 -7.87
C ASN A 62 -6.65 9.48 -8.42
N ILE A 63 -5.51 8.82 -8.57
CA ILE A 63 -4.31 9.47 -9.11
C ILE A 63 -4.50 9.68 -10.61
N PRO A 64 -4.54 10.93 -11.11
CA PRO A 64 -4.68 11.18 -12.54
C PRO A 64 -3.40 10.74 -13.26
N PHE A 65 -3.44 9.57 -13.91
CA PHE A 65 -2.33 9.04 -14.70
C PHE A 65 -2.06 9.83 -16.00
N ALA A 66 -2.92 10.81 -16.33
CA ALA A 66 -2.90 11.55 -17.59
C ALA A 66 -1.71 12.52 -17.75
N ASP A 67 -1.03 12.89 -16.66
CA ASP A 67 0.08 13.87 -16.67
C ASP A 67 1.47 13.24 -16.46
N PHE A 68 1.63 11.92 -16.65
CA PHE A 68 2.95 11.32 -16.91
C PHE A 68 3.40 11.61 -18.35
N GLY A 69 3.28 12.89 -18.72
CA GLY A 69 3.39 13.45 -20.05
C GLY A 69 4.70 13.11 -20.73
N THR A 70 4.54 12.35 -21.80
CA THR A 70 5.38 12.18 -22.98
C THR A 70 5.61 13.51 -23.72
N SER A 71 6.08 14.57 -23.07
CA SER A 71 6.63 15.74 -23.77
C SER A 71 8.14 15.63 -23.92
N PHE A 72 8.64 14.48 -24.40
CA PHE A 72 9.96 14.44 -25.01
C PHE A 72 9.84 15.06 -26.40
N ASP A 73 9.73 16.38 -26.46
CA ASP A 73 9.71 17.10 -27.74
C ASP A 73 11.12 17.04 -28.33
N LEU A 74 11.35 16.10 -29.25
CA LEU A 74 12.62 15.94 -29.96
C LEU A 74 13.03 17.21 -30.72
N ARG A 75 12.11 18.15 -30.97
CA ARG A 75 12.39 19.42 -31.63
C ARG A 75 13.26 20.34 -30.79
N GLN A 76 13.32 20.16 -29.48
CA GLN A 76 14.23 20.92 -28.61
C GLN A 76 15.70 20.53 -28.79
N PHE A 77 15.98 19.39 -29.43
CA PHE A 77 17.34 18.89 -29.70
C PHE A 77 17.73 18.98 -31.18
N LEU A 78 16.82 19.45 -32.05
CA LEU A 78 17.11 19.66 -33.46
C LEU A 78 17.64 21.10 -33.64
N PRO A 79 18.81 21.29 -34.26
CA PRO A 79 19.28 22.63 -34.60
C PRO A 79 18.27 23.32 -35.54
N PRO A 80 18.11 24.64 -35.46
CA PRO A 80 17.18 25.37 -36.31
C PRO A 80 17.52 25.10 -37.79
N ALA A 81 16.52 24.66 -38.56
CA ALA A 81 16.66 24.49 -39.99
C ALA A 81 17.01 25.86 -40.62
N ARG A 82 18.14 25.91 -41.34
CA ARG A 82 18.58 27.08 -42.09
C ARG A 82 17.72 27.29 -43.32
#